data_AF-A0A222PA70-F1
#
_entry.id   AF-A0A222PA70-F1
#
_cell.length_a   1.000
_cell.length_b   1.000
_cell.length_c   1.000
_cell.angle_alpha   90.00
_cell.angle_beta   90.00
_cell.angle_gamma   90.00
#
_symmetry.space_group_name_H-M   'P 1'
#
loop_
_entity.id
_entity.type
_entity.pdbx_description
1 polymer ?
#
loop_
_entity_poly.entity_id
_entity_poly.type
_entity_poly.pdbx_seq_one_letter_code
_entity_poly.pdbx_strand_id
1 'polypeptide(L)'
;MSSLRKIKKKKFKEEITEKAMDYTKFVLDENEKTKVFSMMALSNLCKYYRNYFSIPNITDKNLVKGDTKISKLSEEQTLWCSFELEDIIQRSFRTLTRLIEEYDYEDLQNPNQRKIKDFKNEFVVVEFSKIYQKELINLKIKFDKYLKTRYKETENALKQILVIFAYYNIFKAQICNKIKDFDKKNRMYIKTLITKTDKKIKEMEEVIVESGEIDFEKEALSLLAFEEAGIKIKWVGYSRKEALKARKKYERISG
;
A
#
# COMPACT_ATOMS: atom_id res chain seq x y z
N MET A 1 -39.35 -19.16 -21.49
CA MET A 1 -38.36 -18.06 -21.29
C MET A 1 -38.54 -17.01 -22.38
N SER A 2 -38.83 -15.74 -22.04
CA SER A 2 -39.14 -14.69 -23.03
C SER A 2 -37.96 -14.38 -23.96
N SER A 3 -38.26 -14.02 -25.22
CA SER A 3 -37.27 -13.71 -26.28
C SER A 3 -36.24 -12.65 -25.85
N LEU A 4 -36.69 -11.66 -25.08
CA LEU A 4 -35.85 -10.60 -24.49
C LEU A 4 -34.77 -11.16 -23.54
N ARG A 5 -35.06 -12.19 -22.74
CA ARG A 5 -34.06 -12.82 -21.87
C ARG A 5 -32.99 -13.56 -22.66
N LYS A 6 -33.35 -14.21 -23.77
CA LYS A 6 -32.39 -14.90 -24.66
C LYS A 6 -31.45 -13.91 -25.36
N ILE A 7 -31.99 -12.79 -25.86
CA ILE A 7 -31.20 -11.73 -26.51
C ILE A 7 -30.21 -11.09 -25.53
N LYS A 8 -30.65 -10.74 -24.32
CA LYS A 8 -29.77 -10.20 -23.27
C LYS A 8 -28.64 -11.17 -22.91
N LYS A 9 -28.95 -12.46 -22.78
CA LYS A 9 -27.95 -13.49 -22.46
C LYS A 9 -26.94 -13.70 -23.59
N LYS A 10 -27.36 -13.58 -24.86
CA LYS A 10 -26.47 -13.64 -26.02
C LYS A 10 -25.51 -12.44 -26.07
N LYS A 11 -26.04 -11.21 -25.96
CA LYS A 11 -25.23 -9.98 -25.91
C LYS A 11 -24.19 -10.01 -24.78
N PHE A 12 -24.59 -10.47 -23.59
CA PHE A 12 -23.68 -10.61 -22.46
C PHE A 12 -22.54 -11.62 -22.72
N LYS A 13 -22.85 -12.76 -23.36
CA LYS A 13 -21.82 -13.73 -23.75
C LYS A 13 -20.84 -13.16 -24.78
N GLU A 14 -21.35 -12.43 -25.77
CA GLU A 14 -20.54 -11.78 -26.79
C GLU A 14 -19.60 -10.74 -26.16
N GLU A 15 -20.10 -9.92 -25.24
CA GLU A 15 -19.31 -8.91 -24.51
C GLU A 15 -18.19 -9.56 -23.66
N ILE A 16 -18.48 -10.65 -22.93
CA ILE A 16 -17.46 -11.38 -22.17
C ILE A 16 -16.40 -11.98 -23.11
N THR A 17 -16.82 -12.52 -24.25
CA THR A 17 -15.90 -13.12 -25.22
C THR A 17 -14.95 -12.08 -25.80
N GLU A 18 -15.47 -10.88 -26.13
CA GLU A 18 -14.65 -9.74 -26.57
C GLU A 18 -13.63 -9.33 -25.49
N LYS A 19 -14.09 -9.15 -24.24
CA LYS A 19 -13.21 -8.84 -23.09
C LYS A 19 -12.11 -9.90 -22.89
N ALA A 20 -12.42 -11.18 -23.07
CA ALA A 20 -11.45 -12.28 -22.93
C ALA A 20 -10.42 -12.30 -24.07
N MET A 21 -10.85 -12.01 -25.30
CA MET A 21 -9.95 -11.89 -26.45
C MET A 21 -9.00 -10.70 -26.30
N ASP A 22 -9.51 -9.56 -25.85
CA ASP A 22 -8.70 -8.37 -25.57
C ASP A 22 -7.71 -8.64 -24.43
N TYR A 23 -8.14 -9.31 -23.36
CA TYR A 23 -7.25 -9.76 -22.29
C TYR A 23 -6.12 -10.67 -22.81
N THR A 24 -6.43 -11.60 -23.71
CA THR A 24 -5.42 -12.49 -24.29
C THR A 24 -4.35 -11.71 -25.05
N LYS A 25 -4.75 -10.68 -25.81
CA LYS A 25 -3.80 -9.79 -26.52
C LYS A 25 -2.97 -8.97 -25.53
N PHE A 26 -3.61 -8.44 -24.49
CA PHE A 26 -2.96 -7.68 -23.43
C PHE A 26 -1.89 -8.49 -22.69
N VAL A 27 -2.18 -9.75 -22.34
CA VAL A 27 -1.24 -10.62 -21.62
C VAL A 27 0.02 -10.91 -22.43
N LEU A 28 -0.10 -10.97 -23.76
CA LEU A 28 1.03 -11.20 -24.67
C LEU A 28 1.86 -9.93 -24.93
N ASP A 29 1.30 -8.74 -24.68
CA ASP A 29 2.03 -7.47 -24.78
C ASP A 29 2.66 -7.10 -23.44
N GLU A 30 3.90 -7.56 -23.21
CA GLU A 30 4.64 -7.26 -21.98
C GLU A 30 4.82 -5.76 -21.72
N ASN A 31 4.92 -4.95 -22.78
CA ASN A 31 5.12 -3.52 -22.64
C ASN A 31 3.84 -2.85 -22.13
N GLU A 32 2.70 -3.15 -22.76
CA GLU A 32 1.41 -2.63 -22.32
C GLU A 32 1.05 -3.15 -20.92
N LYS A 33 1.31 -4.43 -20.65
CA LYS A 33 1.14 -5.01 -19.31
C LYS A 33 1.92 -4.25 -18.24
N THR A 34 3.19 -3.94 -18.53
CA THR A 34 4.03 -3.17 -17.61
C THR A 34 3.47 -1.78 -17.35
N LYS A 35 3.02 -1.07 -18.40
CA LYS A 35 2.41 0.25 -18.28
C LYS A 35 1.14 0.21 -17.44
N VAL A 36 0.22 -0.71 -17.76
CA VAL A 36 -1.05 -0.84 -17.04
C VAL A 36 -0.82 -1.22 -15.57
N PHE A 37 0.01 -2.22 -15.27
CA PHE A 37 0.22 -2.66 -13.89
C PHE A 37 1.01 -1.66 -13.06
N SER A 38 1.99 -0.95 -13.63
CA SER A 38 2.68 0.14 -12.92
C SER A 38 1.72 1.28 -12.57
N MET A 39 0.84 1.66 -13.51
CA MET A 39 -0.19 2.66 -13.30
C MET A 39 -1.22 2.22 -12.24
N MET A 40 -1.72 0.99 -12.30
CA MET A 40 -2.65 0.45 -11.31
C MET A 40 -2.03 0.43 -9.91
N ALA A 41 -0.76 0.03 -9.80
CA ALA A 41 -0.05 0.00 -8.52
C ALA A 41 0.14 1.41 -7.94
N LEU A 42 0.65 2.35 -8.73
CA LEU A 42 0.92 3.72 -8.25
C LEU A 42 -0.38 4.50 -7.98
N SER A 43 -1.42 4.32 -8.81
CA SER A 43 -2.72 4.95 -8.60
C SER A 43 -3.39 4.44 -7.32
N ASN A 44 -3.35 3.12 -7.07
CA ASN A 44 -3.87 2.56 -5.82
C ASN A 44 -3.03 2.98 -4.60
N LEU A 45 -1.71 3.11 -4.74
CA LEU A 45 -0.86 3.67 -3.70
C LEU A 45 -1.25 5.12 -3.37
N CYS A 46 -1.45 5.96 -4.38
CA CYS A 46 -1.88 7.35 -4.19
C CYS A 46 -3.29 7.43 -3.59
N LYS A 47 -4.21 6.57 -4.01
CA LYS A 47 -5.55 6.43 -3.40
C LYS A 47 -5.47 6.05 -1.93
N TYR A 48 -4.55 5.14 -1.60
CA TYR A 48 -4.30 4.71 -0.24
C TYR A 48 -3.76 5.85 0.61
N TYR A 49 -2.73 6.57 0.13
CA TYR A 49 -2.21 7.76 0.80
C TYR A 49 -3.29 8.80 1.05
N ARG A 50 -4.11 9.09 0.04
CA ARG A 50 -5.24 10.01 0.21
C ARG A 50 -6.15 9.60 1.35
N ASN A 51 -6.60 8.35 1.36
CA ASN A 51 -7.57 7.88 2.33
C ASN A 51 -6.96 7.80 3.74
N TYR A 52 -5.73 7.31 3.85
CA TYR A 52 -5.07 7.09 5.13
C TYR A 52 -4.65 8.42 5.80
N PHE A 53 -4.08 9.35 5.03
CA PHE A 53 -3.63 10.65 5.53
C PHE A 53 -4.69 11.76 5.40
N SER A 54 -5.92 11.41 5.00
CA SER A 54 -7.02 12.36 4.80
C SER A 54 -6.61 13.58 3.95
N ILE A 55 -5.94 13.32 2.83
CA ILE A 55 -5.43 14.38 1.95
C ILE A 55 -6.62 15.05 1.23
N PRO A 56 -6.89 16.34 1.44
CA PRO A 56 -8.04 17.02 0.87
C PRO A 56 -7.85 17.24 -0.64
N ASN A 57 -8.96 17.52 -1.32
CA ASN A 57 -8.97 17.98 -2.72
C ASN A 57 -8.39 17.00 -3.76
N ILE A 58 -8.21 15.71 -3.41
CA ILE A 58 -7.85 14.65 -4.36
C ILE A 58 -9.05 13.73 -4.56
N THR A 59 -9.69 13.81 -5.72
CA THR A 59 -10.76 12.87 -6.10
C THR A 59 -10.22 11.67 -6.88
N ASP A 60 -11.02 10.62 -7.02
CA ASP A 60 -10.69 9.51 -7.93
C ASP A 60 -10.52 10.02 -9.39
N LYS A 61 -11.22 11.09 -9.77
CA LYS A 61 -11.05 11.76 -11.08
C LYS A 61 -9.69 12.45 -11.20
N ASN A 62 -9.20 13.09 -10.13
CA ASN A 62 -7.88 13.72 -10.10
C ASN A 62 -6.76 12.68 -10.31
N LEU A 63 -6.82 11.57 -9.57
CA LEU A 63 -5.87 10.45 -9.71
C LEU A 63 -5.82 9.90 -11.14
N VAL A 64 -6.98 9.83 -11.77
CA VAL A 64 -7.13 9.32 -13.13
C VAL A 64 -6.56 10.29 -14.18
N LYS A 65 -6.73 11.59 -13.98
CA LYS A 65 -6.28 12.64 -14.91
C LYS A 65 -4.84 13.08 -14.69
N GLY A 66 -4.18 12.57 -13.64
CA GLY A 66 -2.86 13.05 -13.25
C GLY A 66 -2.88 14.46 -12.65
N ASP A 67 -4.03 15.10 -12.46
CA ASP A 67 -4.14 16.39 -11.78
C ASP A 67 -4.08 16.20 -10.26
N THR A 68 -2.90 15.79 -9.79
CA THR A 68 -2.69 15.28 -8.43
C THR A 68 -1.73 16.13 -7.62
N LYS A 69 -1.66 17.43 -7.90
CA LYS A 69 -0.84 18.33 -7.11
C LYS A 69 -1.44 18.47 -5.71
N ILE A 70 -0.78 17.85 -4.72
CA ILE A 70 -1.15 18.00 -3.31
C ILE A 70 -0.34 19.12 -2.65
N SER A 71 -0.98 19.83 -1.72
CA SER A 71 -0.32 20.75 -0.80
C SER A 71 0.55 20.00 0.21
N LYS A 72 1.36 20.72 0.99
CA LYS A 72 2.03 20.14 2.16
C LYS A 72 1.00 19.53 3.11
N LEU A 73 1.36 18.40 3.71
CA LEU A 73 0.52 17.74 4.71
C LEU A 73 0.66 18.47 6.05
N SER A 74 -0.43 18.63 6.80
CA SER A 74 -0.40 19.21 8.14
C SER A 74 0.00 18.17 9.18
N GLU A 75 0.55 18.62 10.32
CA GLU A 75 0.90 17.73 11.46
C GLU A 75 -0.30 16.88 11.91
N GLU A 76 -1.52 17.42 11.89
CA GLU A 76 -2.74 16.69 12.22
C GLU A 76 -3.07 15.55 11.22
N GLN A 77 -2.81 15.76 9.94
CA GLN A 77 -2.95 14.71 8.91
C GLN A 77 -1.89 13.63 9.05
N THR A 78 -0.82 13.93 9.78
CA THR A 78 0.43 13.20 9.71
C THR A 78 1.14 13.11 11.05
N LEU A 79 0.41 12.75 12.11
CA LEU A 79 0.95 12.59 13.48
C LEU A 79 2.19 11.65 13.57
N TRP A 80 2.46 10.87 12.51
CA TRP A 80 3.58 9.93 12.37
C TRP A 80 4.42 10.11 11.08
N CYS A 81 4.20 11.17 10.29
CA CYS A 81 4.92 11.35 9.03
C CYS A 81 6.20 12.16 9.27
N SER A 82 7.34 11.56 8.94
CA SER A 82 8.56 12.35 8.80
C SER A 82 8.48 13.20 7.52
N PHE A 83 9.24 14.32 7.47
CA PHE A 83 9.39 15.14 6.26
C PHE A 83 9.76 14.32 5.00
N GLU A 84 10.47 13.21 5.19
CA GLU A 84 10.82 12.28 4.10
C GLU A 84 9.61 11.54 3.55
N LEU A 85 8.67 11.11 4.39
CA LEU A 85 7.47 10.42 3.95
C LEU A 85 6.50 11.39 3.25
N GLU A 86 6.44 12.65 3.69
CA GLU A 86 5.71 13.70 2.96
C GLU A 86 6.26 13.88 1.53
N ASP A 87 7.58 14.00 1.39
CA ASP A 87 8.23 14.13 0.07
C ASP A 87 8.00 12.87 -0.80
N ILE A 88 8.01 11.67 -0.22
CA ILE A 88 7.67 10.43 -0.93
C ILE A 88 6.23 10.48 -1.44
N ILE A 89 5.26 10.81 -0.60
CA ILE A 89 3.84 10.88 -0.97
C ILE A 89 3.65 11.90 -2.11
N GLN A 90 4.19 13.11 -1.98
CA GLN A 90 4.13 14.13 -3.02
C GLN A 90 4.76 13.65 -4.34
N ARG A 91 5.89 12.94 -4.26
CA ARG A 91 6.55 12.36 -5.43
C ARG A 91 5.74 11.24 -6.05
N SER A 92 5.04 10.42 -5.28
CA SER A 92 4.15 9.38 -5.82
C SER A 92 3.06 9.99 -6.68
N PHE A 93 2.38 11.03 -6.19
CA PHE A 93 1.37 11.74 -6.96
C PHE A 93 1.95 12.40 -8.22
N ARG A 94 3.08 13.12 -8.10
CA ARG A 94 3.72 13.75 -9.28
C ARG A 94 4.25 12.72 -10.28
N THR A 95 4.69 11.55 -9.82
CA THR A 95 5.11 10.45 -10.69
C THR A 95 3.91 9.87 -11.43
N LEU A 96 2.75 9.78 -10.77
CA LEU A 96 1.51 9.35 -11.41
C LEU A 96 1.13 10.28 -12.57
N THR A 97 1.14 11.60 -12.35
CA THR A 97 0.94 12.61 -13.41
C THR A 97 1.87 12.37 -14.59
N ARG A 98 3.17 12.22 -14.32
CA ARG A 98 4.19 12.04 -15.35
C ARG A 98 4.00 10.76 -16.16
N LEU A 99 3.62 9.67 -15.50
CA LEU A 99 3.38 8.40 -16.20
C LEU A 99 2.13 8.47 -17.09
N ILE A 100 1.09 9.20 -16.66
CA ILE A 100 -0.10 9.43 -17.48
C ILE A 100 0.27 10.20 -18.76
N GLU A 101 1.05 11.26 -18.61
CA GLU A 101 1.57 12.06 -19.73
C GLU A 101 2.46 11.21 -20.66
N GLU A 102 3.46 10.49 -20.10
CA GLU A 102 4.43 9.70 -20.87
C GLU A 102 3.76 8.57 -21.68
N TYR A 103 2.78 7.89 -21.08
CA TYR A 103 2.13 6.75 -21.70
C TYR A 103 0.99 7.15 -22.65
N ASP A 104 0.71 8.46 -22.75
CA ASP A 104 -0.38 9.03 -23.54
C ASP A 104 -1.75 8.44 -23.10
N TYR A 105 -1.98 8.40 -21.79
CA TYR A 105 -3.26 8.02 -21.17
C TYR A 105 -4.10 9.28 -20.87
N GLU A 106 -4.25 10.20 -21.82
CA GLU A 106 -4.79 11.56 -21.59
C GLU A 106 -6.18 11.66 -20.94
N ASP A 107 -6.92 10.58 -20.77
CA ASP A 107 -8.02 10.53 -19.80
C ASP A 107 -8.34 9.06 -19.56
N LEU A 108 -7.99 8.40 -18.43
CA LEU A 108 -8.33 6.95 -18.21
C LEU A 108 -9.85 6.63 -18.26
N GLN A 109 -10.68 7.61 -18.62
CA GLN A 109 -12.12 7.50 -18.88
C GLN A 109 -12.52 7.72 -20.35
N ASN A 110 -11.62 8.07 -21.28
CA ASN A 110 -11.96 8.16 -22.71
C ASN A 110 -12.30 6.76 -23.27
N PRO A 111 -13.58 6.45 -23.56
CA PRO A 111 -13.99 5.10 -23.97
C PRO A 111 -13.44 4.71 -25.35
N ASN A 112 -12.95 5.69 -26.12
CA ASN A 112 -12.52 5.51 -27.51
C ASN A 112 -11.01 5.21 -27.64
N GLN A 113 -10.25 5.32 -26.55
CA GLN A 113 -8.83 4.94 -26.54
C GLN A 113 -8.68 3.45 -26.19
N ARG A 114 -8.06 2.67 -27.10
CA ARG A 114 -7.82 1.22 -26.91
C ARG A 114 -7.18 0.88 -25.56
N LYS A 115 -6.20 1.67 -25.13
CA LYS A 115 -5.39 1.41 -23.92
C LYS A 115 -6.17 1.50 -22.59
N ILE A 116 -7.37 2.09 -22.58
CA ILE A 116 -8.21 2.26 -21.38
C ILE A 116 -9.16 1.07 -21.18
N LYS A 117 -9.53 0.38 -22.26
CA LYS A 117 -10.33 -0.85 -22.16
C LYS A 117 -9.64 -1.86 -21.25
N ASP A 118 -8.31 -1.91 -21.26
CA ASP A 118 -7.51 -2.83 -20.45
C ASP A 118 -7.60 -2.52 -18.94
N PHE A 119 -7.56 -1.25 -18.52
CA PHE A 119 -7.74 -0.87 -17.11
C PHE A 119 -9.12 -1.23 -16.53
N LYS A 120 -10.14 -1.22 -17.39
CA LYS A 120 -11.53 -1.57 -17.02
C LYS A 120 -11.88 -3.02 -17.37
N ASN A 121 -10.96 -3.77 -17.97
CA ASN A 121 -11.17 -5.16 -18.31
C ASN A 121 -11.17 -5.97 -17.01
N GLU A 122 -12.27 -6.67 -16.76
CA GLU A 122 -12.47 -7.46 -15.54
C GLU A 122 -11.35 -8.50 -15.35
N PHE A 123 -10.83 -9.09 -16.43
CA PHE A 123 -9.73 -10.06 -16.36
C PHE A 123 -8.41 -9.41 -15.91
N VAL A 124 -8.11 -8.20 -16.41
CA VAL A 124 -6.91 -7.43 -16.02
C VAL A 124 -6.99 -7.02 -14.55
N VAL A 125 -8.16 -6.54 -14.11
CA VAL A 125 -8.40 -6.18 -12.70
C VAL A 125 -8.26 -7.37 -11.78
N VAL A 126 -8.80 -8.53 -12.17
CA VAL A 126 -8.67 -9.78 -11.41
C VAL A 126 -7.22 -10.24 -11.35
N GLU A 127 -6.46 -10.16 -12.45
CA GLU A 127 -5.04 -10.52 -12.45
C GLU A 127 -4.22 -9.60 -11.53
N PHE A 128 -4.41 -8.28 -11.64
CA PHE A 128 -3.74 -7.33 -10.75
C PHE A 128 -4.08 -7.60 -9.29
N SER A 129 -5.36 -7.87 -8.99
CA SER A 129 -5.81 -8.21 -7.63
C SER A 129 -5.10 -9.46 -7.09
N LYS A 130 -4.91 -10.50 -7.91
CA LYS A 130 -4.15 -11.70 -7.51
C LYS A 130 -2.69 -11.38 -7.18
N ILE A 131 -2.04 -10.54 -8.00
CA ILE A 131 -0.65 -10.11 -7.76
C ILE A 131 -0.57 -9.32 -6.45
N TYR A 132 -1.49 -8.38 -6.24
CA TYR A 132 -1.58 -7.60 -5.01
C TYR A 132 -1.79 -8.46 -3.77
N GLN A 133 -2.75 -9.39 -3.81
CA GLN A 133 -3.01 -10.27 -2.67
C GLN A 133 -1.80 -11.16 -2.36
N LYS A 134 -1.12 -11.70 -3.39
CA LYS A 134 0.10 -12.48 -3.21
C LYS A 134 1.19 -11.66 -2.51
N GLU A 135 1.44 -10.45 -2.97
CA GLU A 135 2.45 -9.56 -2.38
C GLU A 135 2.10 -9.21 -0.93
N LEU A 136 0.84 -8.87 -0.66
CA LEU A 136 0.37 -8.55 0.68
C LEU A 136 0.46 -9.75 1.63
N ILE A 137 0.16 -10.96 1.16
CA ILE A 137 0.31 -12.20 1.95
C ILE A 137 1.78 -12.44 2.27
N ASN A 138 2.69 -12.30 1.30
CA ASN A 138 4.12 -12.46 1.53
C ASN A 138 4.63 -11.49 2.61
N LEU A 139 4.21 -10.23 2.54
CA LEU A 139 4.55 -9.22 3.55
C LEU A 139 3.98 -9.55 4.92
N LYS A 140 2.71 -10.01 5.00
CA LYS A 140 2.11 -10.46 6.26
C LYS A 140 2.85 -11.64 6.87
N ILE A 141 3.30 -12.60 6.05
CA ILE A 141 4.11 -13.73 6.51
C ILE A 141 5.47 -13.24 7.01
N LYS A 142 6.16 -12.39 6.24
CA LYS A 142 7.46 -11.79 6.63
C LYS A 142 7.36 -11.10 7.98
N PHE A 143 6.25 -10.41 8.25
CA PHE A 143 6.06 -9.63 9.45
C PHE A 143 5.11 -10.27 10.50
N ASP A 144 4.71 -11.54 10.36
CA ASP A 144 3.67 -12.16 11.21
C ASP A 144 4.00 -12.09 12.70
N LYS A 145 5.27 -12.35 13.05
CA LYS A 145 5.72 -12.30 14.44
C LYS A 145 5.66 -10.89 15.05
N TYR A 146 5.76 -9.84 14.23
CA TYR A 146 5.71 -8.44 14.66
C TYR A 146 4.29 -7.87 14.66
N LEU A 147 3.36 -8.46 13.88
CA LEU A 147 1.95 -8.09 13.89
C LEU A 147 1.26 -8.41 15.23
N LYS A 148 1.79 -9.38 15.99
CA LYS A 148 1.28 -9.77 17.31
C LYS A 148 1.77 -8.81 18.39
N THR A 149 1.26 -7.60 18.37
CA THR A 149 1.54 -6.56 19.38
C THR A 149 0.41 -6.41 20.39
N ARG A 150 0.73 -5.95 21.60
CA ARG A 150 -0.25 -5.63 22.65
C ARG A 150 -1.01 -4.33 22.39
N TYR A 151 -0.51 -3.51 21.47
CA TYR A 151 -1.07 -2.20 21.14
C TYR A 151 -1.87 -2.27 19.84
N LYS A 152 -3.19 -2.23 19.93
CA LYS A 152 -4.11 -2.30 18.78
C LYS A 152 -3.86 -1.21 17.74
N GLU A 153 -3.47 -0.02 18.19
CA GLU A 153 -3.13 1.11 17.32
C GLU A 153 -1.88 0.81 16.49
N THR A 154 -0.85 0.23 17.12
CA THR A 154 0.37 -0.23 16.44
C THR A 154 0.06 -1.36 15.46
N GLU A 155 -0.76 -2.35 15.85
CA GLU A 155 -1.20 -3.43 14.94
C GLU A 155 -1.89 -2.87 13.69
N ASN A 156 -2.78 -1.89 13.89
CA ASN A 156 -3.44 -1.20 12.79
C ASN A 156 -2.44 -0.46 11.91
N ALA A 157 -1.54 0.35 12.50
CA ALA A 157 -0.53 1.07 11.74
C ALA A 157 0.37 0.14 10.92
N LEU A 158 0.81 -0.97 11.50
CA LEU A 158 1.60 -2.01 10.80
C LEU A 158 0.83 -2.57 9.60
N LYS A 159 -0.44 -2.95 9.77
CA LYS A 159 -1.28 -3.43 8.66
C LYS A 159 -1.37 -2.41 7.53
N GLN A 160 -1.43 -1.11 7.87
CA GLN A 160 -1.53 -0.03 6.88
C GLN A 160 -0.21 0.15 6.11
N ILE A 161 0.93 0.05 6.81
CA ILE A 161 2.27 0.06 6.21
C ILE A 161 2.45 -1.11 5.23
N LEU A 162 1.99 -2.31 5.57
CA LEU A 162 2.09 -3.47 4.66
C LEU A 162 1.32 -3.26 3.35
N VAL A 163 0.20 -2.52 3.37
CA VAL A 163 -0.53 -2.18 2.14
C VAL A 163 0.26 -1.20 1.27
N ILE A 164 0.89 -0.20 1.88
CA ILE A 164 1.80 0.74 1.20
C ILE A 164 2.94 -0.02 0.53
N PHE A 165 3.58 -0.93 1.27
CA PHE A 165 4.69 -1.75 0.76
C PHE A 165 4.24 -2.62 -0.41
N ALA A 166 3.07 -3.26 -0.31
CA ALA A 166 2.56 -4.12 -1.36
C ALA A 166 2.37 -3.38 -2.69
N TYR A 167 1.68 -2.23 -2.68
CA TYR A 167 1.52 -1.44 -3.91
C TYR A 167 2.84 -0.91 -4.45
N TYR A 168 3.71 -0.42 -3.56
CA TYR A 168 5.02 0.07 -3.96
C TYR A 168 5.90 -1.02 -4.60
N ASN A 169 5.96 -2.21 -4.01
CA ASN A 169 6.76 -3.33 -4.51
C ASN A 169 6.30 -3.75 -5.91
N ILE A 170 4.98 -3.80 -6.14
CA ILE A 170 4.43 -4.08 -7.47
C ILE A 170 4.84 -2.98 -8.46
N PHE A 171 4.63 -1.71 -8.10
CA PHE A 171 5.02 -0.57 -8.94
C PHE A 171 6.50 -0.64 -9.34
N LYS A 172 7.38 -0.82 -8.35
CA LYS A 172 8.82 -0.92 -8.52
C LYS A 172 9.19 -2.09 -9.43
N ALA A 173 8.62 -3.28 -9.21
CA ALA A 173 8.88 -4.46 -10.01
C ALA A 173 8.53 -4.26 -11.50
N GLN A 174 7.39 -3.60 -11.78
CA GLN A 174 6.98 -3.30 -13.15
C GLN A 174 7.95 -2.29 -13.82
N ILE A 175 8.29 -1.20 -13.10
CA ILE A 175 9.07 -0.10 -13.68
C ILE A 175 10.57 -0.40 -13.79
N CYS A 176 11.16 -1.19 -12.89
CA CYS A 176 12.61 -1.42 -12.84
C CYS A 176 13.18 -1.93 -14.17
N ASN A 177 12.43 -2.78 -14.88
CA ASN A 177 12.86 -3.36 -16.16
C ASN A 177 12.68 -2.42 -17.36
N LYS A 178 11.82 -1.40 -17.23
CA LYS A 178 11.48 -0.44 -18.30
C LYS A 178 11.99 0.97 -18.04
N ILE A 179 12.69 1.20 -16.92
CA ILE A 179 13.14 2.54 -16.51
C ILE A 179 14.05 3.22 -17.56
N LYS A 180 14.72 2.42 -18.41
CA LYS A 180 15.58 2.88 -19.49
C LYS A 180 14.81 3.38 -20.72
N ASP A 181 13.51 3.10 -20.80
CA ASP A 181 12.68 3.46 -21.95
C ASP A 181 12.09 4.87 -21.77
N PHE A 182 12.04 5.37 -20.54
CA PHE A 182 11.60 6.73 -20.21
C PHE A 182 12.63 7.78 -20.62
N ASP A 183 12.14 8.97 -20.95
CA ASP A 183 12.97 10.15 -21.13
C ASP A 183 13.82 10.46 -19.88
N LYS A 184 14.91 11.22 -20.06
CA LYS A 184 15.88 11.51 -18.99
C LYS A 184 15.24 12.12 -17.74
N LYS A 185 14.27 13.03 -17.92
CA LYS A 185 13.58 13.74 -16.84
C LYS A 185 12.66 12.81 -16.07
N ASN A 186 11.78 12.07 -16.75
CA ASN A 186 10.88 11.12 -16.08
C ASN A 186 11.65 9.97 -15.43
N ARG A 187 12.69 9.45 -16.10
CA ARG A 187 13.61 8.45 -15.55
C ARG A 187 14.24 8.91 -14.24
N MET A 188 14.78 10.13 -14.21
CA MET A 188 15.39 10.69 -13.00
C MET A 188 14.36 10.80 -11.87
N TYR A 189 13.14 11.27 -12.18
CA TYR A 189 12.08 11.45 -11.21
C TYR A 189 11.65 10.12 -10.55
N ILE A 190 11.42 9.10 -11.38
CA ILE A 190 11.06 7.74 -10.96
C ILE A 190 12.19 7.13 -10.13
N LYS A 191 13.45 7.25 -10.57
CA LYS A 191 14.61 6.77 -9.79
C LYS A 191 14.66 7.42 -8.41
N THR A 192 14.46 8.73 -8.32
CA THR A 192 14.44 9.42 -7.03
C THR A 192 13.30 8.93 -6.13
N LEU A 193 12.10 8.72 -6.68
CA LEU A 193 10.98 8.13 -5.92
C LEU A 193 11.38 6.75 -5.37
N ILE A 194 11.93 5.86 -6.21
CA ILE A 194 12.35 4.52 -5.80
C ILE A 194 13.43 4.59 -4.71
N THR A 195 14.50 5.36 -4.92
CA THR A 195 15.60 5.46 -3.95
C THR A 195 15.12 5.97 -2.59
N LYS A 196 14.30 7.03 -2.57
CA LYS A 196 13.78 7.59 -1.32
C LYS A 196 12.82 6.63 -0.63
N THR A 197 11.93 6.00 -1.38
CA THR A 197 10.97 5.04 -0.83
C THR A 197 11.67 3.80 -0.29
N ASP A 198 12.65 3.26 -1.01
CA ASP A 198 13.47 2.12 -0.54
C ASP A 198 14.19 2.44 0.78
N LYS A 199 14.82 3.62 0.87
CA LYS A 199 15.46 4.06 2.11
C LYS A 199 14.44 4.10 3.26
N LYS A 200 13.27 4.72 3.01
CA LYS A 200 12.27 4.87 4.05
C LYS A 200 11.63 3.56 4.49
N ILE A 201 11.41 2.65 3.54
CA ILE A 201 10.93 1.30 3.82
C ILE A 201 11.94 0.58 4.73
N LYS A 202 13.24 0.63 4.43
CA LYS A 202 14.25 0.00 5.29
C LYS A 202 14.23 0.52 6.72
N GLU A 203 14.18 1.85 6.90
CA GLU A 203 14.05 2.46 8.24
C GLU A 203 12.77 1.96 8.96
N MET A 204 11.65 1.87 8.24
CA MET A 204 10.41 1.31 8.82
C MET A 204 10.57 -0.18 9.16
N GLU A 205 11.22 -0.98 8.31
CA GLU A 205 11.47 -2.40 8.58
C GLU A 205 12.32 -2.59 9.83
N GLU A 206 13.37 -1.79 10.02
CA GLU A 206 14.23 -1.80 11.22
C GLU A 206 13.40 -1.52 12.49
N VAL A 207 12.60 -0.46 12.48
CA VAL A 207 11.71 -0.12 13.62
C VAL A 207 10.72 -1.25 13.92
N ILE A 208 10.15 -1.87 12.89
CA ILE A 208 9.23 -3.01 13.06
C ILE A 208 9.96 -4.18 13.74
N VAL A 209 11.19 -4.47 13.31
CA VAL A 209 12.00 -5.56 13.85
C VAL A 209 12.33 -5.30 15.32
N GLU A 210 12.89 -4.13 15.64
CA GLU A 210 13.23 -3.73 17.00
C GLU A 210 12.01 -3.81 17.95
N SER A 211 10.84 -3.36 17.48
CA SER A 211 9.62 -3.38 18.29
C SER A 211 9.10 -4.79 18.65
N GLY A 212 9.43 -5.83 17.87
CA GLY A 212 9.03 -7.20 18.20
C GLY A 212 10.05 -8.00 18.99
N GLU A 213 11.22 -7.41 19.31
CA GLU A 213 12.19 -8.00 20.23
C GLU A 213 11.91 -7.61 21.68
N ILE A 214 10.88 -6.78 21.93
CA ILE A 214 10.50 -6.33 23.26
C ILE A 214 9.97 -7.51 24.09
N ASP A 215 10.61 -7.75 25.24
CA ASP A 215 10.14 -8.70 26.25
C ASP A 215 8.95 -8.08 27.02
N PHE A 216 7.75 -8.41 26.56
CA PHE A 216 6.51 -7.94 27.16
C PHE A 216 6.32 -8.35 28.63
N GLU A 217 6.95 -9.43 29.11
CA GLU A 217 6.89 -9.78 30.54
C GLU A 217 7.76 -8.82 31.35
N LYS A 218 8.97 -8.50 30.87
CA LYS A 218 9.85 -7.50 31.52
C LYS A 218 9.27 -6.11 31.52
N GLU A 219 8.69 -5.65 30.41
CA GLU A 219 8.08 -4.31 30.34
C GLU A 219 6.90 -4.19 31.33
N ALA A 220 6.05 -5.22 31.43
CA ALA A 220 4.97 -5.27 32.40
C ALA A 220 5.48 -5.23 33.85
N LEU A 221 6.60 -5.89 34.15
CA LEU A 221 7.25 -5.85 35.45
C LEU A 221 7.83 -4.46 35.76
N SER A 222 8.44 -3.79 34.79
CA SER A 222 8.91 -2.41 34.96
C SER A 222 7.77 -1.45 35.28
N LEU A 223 6.64 -1.56 34.58
CA LEU A 223 5.43 -0.78 34.88
C LEU A 223 4.92 -1.03 36.30
N LEU A 224 4.94 -2.29 36.75
CA LEU A 224 4.55 -2.65 38.11
C LEU A 224 5.50 -2.03 39.15
N ALA A 225 6.82 -2.05 38.91
CA ALA A 225 7.80 -1.45 39.80
C ALA A 225 7.62 0.08 39.93
N PHE A 226 7.30 0.78 38.84
CA PHE A 226 6.97 2.21 38.89
C PHE A 226 5.69 2.50 39.68
N GLU A 227 4.65 1.67 39.50
CA GLU A 227 3.42 1.78 40.28
C GLU A 227 3.70 1.57 41.78
N GLU A 228 4.52 0.57 42.13
CA GLU A 228 4.92 0.29 43.52
C GLU A 228 5.83 1.38 44.12
N ALA A 229 6.59 2.10 43.29
CA ALA A 229 7.34 3.30 43.67
C ALA A 229 6.46 4.56 43.82
N GLY A 230 5.13 4.44 43.68
CA GLY A 230 4.18 5.52 43.86
C GLY A 230 3.89 6.36 42.61
N ILE A 231 4.44 5.97 41.44
CA ILE A 231 4.14 6.63 40.17
C ILE A 231 2.78 6.13 39.67
N LYS A 232 1.87 7.04 39.36
CA LYS A 232 0.55 6.67 38.82
C LYS A 232 0.70 6.15 37.39
N ILE A 233 0.49 4.85 37.20
CA ILE A 233 0.54 4.20 35.89
C ILE A 233 -0.85 4.06 35.29
N LYS A 234 -0.99 4.44 34.02
CA LYS A 234 -2.14 4.06 33.18
C LYS A 234 -1.77 2.79 32.43
N TRP A 235 -2.34 1.67 32.83
CA TRP A 235 -2.13 0.38 32.19
C TRP A 235 -2.74 0.38 30.77
N VAL A 236 -1.91 0.62 29.75
CA VAL A 236 -2.27 0.59 28.31
C VAL A 236 -1.52 -0.55 27.65
N GLY A 237 -2.22 -1.45 26.95
CA GLY A 237 -1.63 -2.67 26.35
C GLY A 237 -1.23 -3.77 27.36
N TYR A 238 -1.14 -3.42 28.64
CA TYR A 238 -0.81 -4.32 29.75
C TYR A 238 -1.90 -4.35 30.79
N SER A 239 -1.87 -5.36 31.68
CA SER A 239 -2.65 -5.33 32.92
C SER A 239 -1.78 -5.60 34.14
N ARG A 240 -2.12 -4.94 35.25
CA ARG A 240 -1.48 -5.18 36.55
C ARG A 240 -1.49 -6.66 36.95
N LYS A 241 -2.59 -7.36 36.62
CA LYS A 241 -2.76 -8.79 36.89
C LYS A 241 -1.74 -9.65 36.15
N GLU A 242 -1.41 -9.30 34.90
CA GLU A 242 -0.39 -10.00 34.12
C GLU A 242 1.01 -9.73 34.66
N ALA A 243 1.34 -8.48 35.02
CA ALA A 243 2.62 -8.15 35.63
C ALA A 243 2.86 -8.91 36.94
N LEU A 244 1.85 -8.99 37.81
CA LEU A 244 1.91 -9.78 39.05
C LEU A 244 2.08 -11.28 38.80
N LYS A 245 1.48 -11.83 37.75
CA LYS A 245 1.67 -13.23 37.35
C LYS A 245 3.10 -13.48 36.86
N ALA A 246 3.64 -12.58 36.04
CA ALA A 246 5.03 -12.65 35.59
C ALA A 246 5.98 -12.62 36.79
N ARG A 247 5.74 -11.72 37.77
CA ARG A 247 6.58 -11.62 38.97
C ARG A 247 6.64 -12.94 39.74
N LYS A 248 5.47 -13.55 40.00
CA LYS A 248 5.37 -14.86 40.67
C LYS A 248 6.08 -15.98 39.91
N LYS A 249 6.10 -15.92 38.57
CA LYS A 249 6.81 -16.89 37.73
C LYS A 249 8.33 -16.73 37.89
N TYR A 250 8.85 -15.51 37.87
CA TYR A 250 10.28 -15.24 38.07
C TYR A 250 10.75 -15.57 39.51
N GLU A 251 9.98 -15.18 40.53
CA GLU A 251 10.27 -15.48 41.94
C GLU A 251 10.42 -16.99 42.21
N ARG A 252 9.65 -17.84 41.50
CA ARG A 252 9.73 -19.31 41.60
C ARG A 252 10.92 -19.93 40.87
N ILE A 253 11.53 -19.23 39.93
CA ILE A 253 12.69 -19.71 39.15
C ILE A 253 14.00 -19.30 39.84
N SER A 254 13.98 -18.22 40.62
CA SER A 254 15.14 -17.66 41.33
C SER A 254 15.31 -18.13 42.78
N GLY A 255 14.40 -18.94 43.31
CA GLY A 255 14.46 -19.54 44.65
C GLY A 255 14.66 -21.04 44.59
#